data_AF-A0A8C8T4T3-F1
#
_entry.id   AF-A0A8C8T4T3-F1
#
_cell.length_a   1.000
_cell.length_b   1.000
_cell.length_c   1.000
_cell.angle_alpha   90.00
_cell.angle_beta   90.00
_cell.angle_gamma   90.00
#
_symmetry.space_group_name_H-M   'P 1'
#
loop_
_entity.id
_entity.type
_entity.pdbx_description
1 polymer ?
#
loop_
_entity_poly.entity_id
_entity_poly.type
_entity_poly.pdbx_seq_one_letter_code
_entity_poly.pdbx_strand_id
1 'polypeptide(L)'
;MAASLPRTLLSRFPNLLRSSYGVQNVKLLEQFVCAHTGMIFHAPYTGVCMRQHKKLTQAIQKARECGLLSHYVPQVEPRDADFSAVHGAVSVTPPAPTLLSGQPWYPWYSWQQPPERELSRLRRLYQGNLLEESGPPPESMPEVPSTPPAEASPEQTGSQSA
;
A
#
# COMPACT_ATOMS: atom_id res chain seq x y z
N MET A 1 -9.98 -28.50 36.24
CA MET A 1 -9.37 -29.73 35.67
C MET A 1 -8.63 -29.33 34.41
N ALA A 2 -7.30 -29.25 34.47
CA ALA A 2 -6.48 -28.85 33.33
C ALA A 2 -6.31 -30.04 32.38
N ALA A 3 -6.82 -29.92 31.16
CA ALA A 3 -6.55 -30.90 30.12
C ALA A 3 -5.04 -30.93 29.86
N SER A 4 -4.42 -32.05 30.22
CA SER A 4 -3.03 -32.36 29.92
C SER A 4 -2.89 -32.48 28.40
N LEU A 5 -2.49 -31.40 27.74
CA LEU A 5 -2.15 -31.42 26.31
C LEU A 5 -0.85 -32.23 26.14
N PRO A 6 -0.81 -33.20 25.21
CA PRO A 6 0.33 -34.12 25.08
C PRO A 6 1.60 -33.33 24.75
N ARG A 7 2.57 -33.41 25.67
CA ARG A 7 3.87 -32.69 25.69
C ARG A 7 4.81 -32.96 24.50
N THR A 8 4.37 -33.53 23.38
CA THR A 8 5.29 -34.16 22.41
C THR A 8 4.92 -34.10 20.92
N LEU A 9 3.93 -33.32 20.48
CA LEU A 9 3.54 -33.37 19.05
C LEU A 9 4.35 -32.47 18.09
N LEU A 10 5.07 -31.43 18.54
CA LEU A 10 5.84 -30.59 17.60
C LEU A 10 7.35 -30.85 17.55
N SER A 11 7.94 -31.57 18.51
CA SER A 11 9.35 -31.99 18.41
C SER A 11 9.57 -33.06 17.34
N ARG A 12 8.48 -33.73 16.89
CA ARG A 12 8.52 -34.82 15.91
C ARG A 12 8.19 -34.41 14.47
N PHE A 13 7.75 -33.15 14.21
CA PHE A 13 7.34 -32.72 12.88
C PHE A 13 7.84 -31.31 12.49
N PRO A 14 9.14 -31.13 12.22
CA PRO A 14 9.72 -29.83 11.84
C PRO A 14 9.25 -29.28 10.49
N ASN A 15 8.49 -30.05 9.70
CA ASN A 15 8.11 -29.72 8.34
C ASN A 15 6.66 -29.20 8.18
N LEU A 16 5.80 -29.33 9.19
CA LEU A 16 4.36 -28.98 9.05
C LEU A 16 4.08 -27.46 8.97
N LEU A 17 4.99 -26.61 9.47
CA LEU A 17 4.90 -25.15 9.38
C LEU A 17 5.91 -24.55 8.37
N ARG A 18 6.57 -25.39 7.56
CA ARG A 18 7.61 -24.95 6.61
C ARG A 18 7.06 -24.67 5.21
N SER A 19 5.90 -25.22 4.86
CA SER A 19 5.32 -25.08 3.53
C SER A 19 4.18 -24.05 3.46
N SER A 20 3.88 -23.55 2.26
CA SER A 20 2.74 -22.70 1.90
C SER A 20 1.39 -23.21 2.47
N TYR A 21 1.31 -24.50 2.76
CA TYR A 21 0.15 -25.22 3.30
C TYR A 21 0.01 -25.18 4.83
N GLY A 22 0.91 -24.51 5.57
CA GLY A 22 0.89 -24.46 7.04
C GLY A 22 -0.35 -23.81 7.63
N VAL A 23 -1.02 -22.94 6.86
CA VAL A 23 -2.26 -22.23 7.26
C VAL A 23 -3.49 -23.14 7.14
N GLN A 24 -3.44 -24.16 6.29
CA GLN A 24 -4.59 -25.04 6.00
C GLN A 24 -4.81 -26.10 7.08
N ASN A 25 -3.81 -26.37 7.92
CA ASN A 25 -3.87 -27.40 8.96
C ASN A 25 -4.49 -26.84 10.26
N VAL A 26 -5.77 -26.47 10.21
CA VAL A 26 -6.52 -25.87 11.34
C VAL A 26 -6.45 -26.75 12.60
N LYS A 27 -6.62 -28.07 12.44
CA LYS A 27 -6.55 -29.05 13.55
C LYS A 27 -5.22 -29.05 14.30
N LEU A 28 -4.11 -28.74 13.62
CA LEU A 28 -2.80 -28.61 14.26
C LEU A 28 -2.71 -27.28 15.01
N LEU A 29 -3.14 -26.20 14.38
CA LEU A 29 -3.06 -24.85 14.93
C LEU A 29 -3.93 -24.70 16.19
N GLU A 30 -5.10 -25.33 16.23
CA GLU A 30 -6.01 -25.36 17.39
C GLU A 30 -5.36 -25.91 18.66
N GLN A 31 -4.43 -26.87 18.55
CA GLN A 31 -3.73 -27.47 19.70
C GLN A 31 -2.85 -26.46 20.46
N PHE A 32 -2.42 -25.39 19.78
CA PHE A 32 -1.56 -24.35 20.35
C PHE A 32 -2.35 -23.13 20.86
N VAL A 33 -3.69 -23.20 20.85
CA VAL A 33 -4.59 -22.16 21.31
C VAL A 33 -5.43 -22.69 22.48
N CYS A 34 -5.62 -21.87 23.51
CA CYS A 34 -6.52 -22.20 24.61
C CYS A 34 -7.98 -22.22 24.12
N ALA A 35 -8.68 -23.35 24.28
CA ALA A 35 -10.09 -23.48 23.87
C ALA A 35 -11.05 -22.53 24.61
N HIS A 36 -10.69 -22.07 25.82
CA HIS A 36 -11.54 -21.20 26.63
C HIS A 36 -11.24 -19.70 26.46
N THR A 37 -9.98 -19.34 26.21
CA THR A 37 -9.55 -17.92 26.15
C THR A 37 -9.19 -17.48 24.73
N GLY A 38 -8.97 -18.41 23.80
CA GLY A 38 -8.49 -18.09 22.45
C GLY A 38 -7.06 -17.53 22.41
N MET A 39 -6.32 -17.57 23.52
CA MET A 39 -4.92 -17.12 23.60
C MET A 39 -3.97 -18.21 23.09
N ILE A 40 -2.92 -17.81 22.37
CA ILE A 40 -1.86 -18.70 21.91
C ILE A 40 -0.94 -19.02 23.09
N PHE A 41 -0.64 -20.30 23.32
CA PHE A 41 0.26 -20.71 24.40
C PHE A 41 1.69 -20.25 24.15
N HIS A 42 2.39 -19.80 25.20
CA HIS A 42 3.78 -19.36 25.12
C HIS A 42 4.75 -20.50 24.74
N ALA A 43 5.90 -20.16 24.16
CA ALA A 43 6.91 -21.13 23.74
C ALA A 43 7.39 -22.09 24.85
N PRO A 44 7.67 -21.64 26.10
CA PRO A 44 8.07 -22.54 27.18
C PRO A 44 6.96 -23.51 27.60
N TYR A 45 5.70 -23.12 27.45
CA TYR A 45 4.54 -23.96 27.77
C TYR A 45 4.34 -25.07 26.72
N THR A 46 4.63 -24.77 25.46
CA THR A 46 4.43 -25.68 24.31
C THR A 46 5.67 -26.51 23.98
N GLY A 47 6.85 -26.11 24.47
CA GLY A 47 8.12 -26.79 24.22
C GLY A 47 8.68 -26.58 22.81
N VAL A 48 8.17 -25.59 22.06
CA VAL A 48 8.63 -25.27 20.70
C VAL A 48 9.74 -24.23 20.71
N CYS A 49 10.68 -24.30 19.77
CA CYS A 49 11.74 -23.29 19.69
C CYS A 49 11.17 -21.93 19.24
N MET A 50 11.79 -20.82 19.63
CA MET A 50 11.28 -19.47 19.31
C MET A 50 11.09 -19.22 17.81
N ARG A 51 11.96 -19.80 16.96
CA ARG A 51 11.85 -19.72 15.50
C ARG A 51 10.57 -20.37 14.99
N GLN A 52 10.19 -21.53 15.53
CA GLN A 52 8.95 -22.22 15.19
C GLN A 52 7.75 -21.52 15.83
N HIS A 53 7.87 -21.05 17.07
CA HIS A 53 6.83 -20.27 17.74
C HIS A 53 6.42 -19.04 16.92
N LYS A 54 7.40 -18.28 16.41
CA LYS A 54 7.13 -17.11 15.54
C LYS A 54 6.36 -17.49 14.28
N LYS A 55 6.74 -18.59 13.61
CA LYS A 55 6.03 -19.09 12.42
C LYS A 55 4.62 -19.57 12.75
N LEU A 56 4.46 -20.20 13.91
CA LEU A 56 3.18 -20.69 14.41
C LEU A 56 2.23 -19.53 14.71
N THR A 57 2.69 -18.48 15.40
CA THR A 57 1.90 -17.27 15.65
C THR A 57 1.45 -16.62 14.34
N GLN A 58 2.36 -16.51 13.36
CA GLN A 58 2.02 -15.99 12.02
C GLN A 58 1.00 -16.87 11.29
N ALA A 59 1.14 -18.20 11.37
CA ALA A 59 0.21 -19.13 10.74
C ALA A 59 -1.18 -19.09 11.40
N ILE A 60 -1.26 -19.01 12.73
CA ILE A 60 -2.52 -18.87 13.48
C ILE A 60 -3.19 -17.55 13.11
N GLN A 61 -2.44 -16.44 13.10
CA GLN A 61 -2.96 -15.13 12.75
C GLN A 61 -3.52 -15.12 11.31
N LYS A 62 -2.74 -15.66 10.36
CA LYS A 62 -3.19 -15.80 8.97
C LYS A 62 -4.41 -16.73 8.84
N ALA A 63 -4.49 -17.81 9.61
CA ALA A 63 -5.65 -18.70 9.60
C ALA A 63 -6.91 -18.01 10.15
N ARG A 64 -6.78 -17.11 11.13
CA ARG A 64 -7.88 -16.26 11.63
C ARG A 64 -8.34 -15.24 10.59
N GLU A 65 -7.40 -14.58 9.93
CA GLU A 65 -7.67 -13.60 8.86
C GLU A 65 -8.35 -14.26 7.65
N CYS A 66 -7.96 -15.49 7.31
CA CYS A 66 -8.60 -16.27 6.25
C CYS A 66 -9.92 -16.94 6.68
N GLY A 67 -10.37 -16.77 7.93
CA GLY A 67 -11.60 -17.41 8.44
C GLY A 67 -11.51 -18.94 8.61
N LEU A 68 -10.31 -19.52 8.56
CA LEU A 68 -10.07 -20.96 8.74
C LEU A 68 -10.06 -21.38 10.21
N LEU A 69 -9.64 -20.48 11.10
CA LEU A 69 -9.57 -20.73 12.55
C LEU A 69 -10.53 -19.80 13.29
N SER A 70 -11.48 -20.40 14.02
CA SER A 70 -12.47 -19.66 14.81
C SER A 70 -11.79 -18.92 15.97
N HIS A 71 -12.23 -17.68 16.19
CA HIS A 71 -11.78 -16.86 17.31
C HIS A 71 -12.90 -15.92 17.72
N TYR A 72 -12.83 -15.43 18.95
CA TYR A 72 -13.78 -14.44 19.43
C TYR A 72 -13.54 -13.11 18.71
N VAL A 73 -14.56 -12.63 18.00
CA VAL A 73 -14.60 -11.30 17.40
C VAL A 73 -15.64 -10.49 18.18
N PRO A 74 -15.23 -9.44 18.91
CA PRO A 74 -16.18 -8.63 19.65
C PRO A 74 -17.11 -7.89 18.69
N GLN A 75 -18.36 -7.74 19.10
CA GLN A 75 -19.25 -6.77 18.48
C GLN A 75 -18.77 -5.37 18.89
N VAL A 76 -18.52 -4.52 17.90
CA VAL A 76 -18.07 -3.14 18.09
C VAL A 76 -19.16 -2.23 17.57
N GLU A 77 -19.44 -1.17 18.31
CA GLU A 77 -20.42 -0.18 17.89
C GLU A 77 -19.99 0.48 16.58
N PRO A 78 -20.95 0.85 15.70
CA PRO A 78 -20.65 1.63 14.52
C PRO A 78 -19.90 2.91 14.86
N ARG A 79 -18.99 3.32 13.98
CA ARG A 79 -18.18 4.54 14.18
C ARG A 79 -19.04 5.80 14.28
N ASP A 80 -20.04 5.90 13.42
CA ASP A 80 -20.89 7.07 13.25
C ASP A 80 -22.33 6.71 13.66
N ALA A 81 -23.01 7.62 14.36
CA ALA A 81 -24.38 7.39 14.85
C ALA A 81 -25.44 7.50 13.74
N ASP A 82 -25.19 8.39 12.77
CA ASP A 82 -26.07 8.65 11.64
C ASP A 82 -25.43 8.17 10.33
N PHE A 83 -26.21 7.49 9.49
CA PHE A 83 -25.76 6.99 8.17
C PHE A 83 -26.28 7.87 7.02
N SER A 84 -26.62 9.12 7.31
CA SER A 84 -27.16 10.05 6.31
C SER A 84 -26.08 10.52 5.34
N ALA A 85 -26.21 10.15 4.07
CA ALA A 85 -25.31 10.58 2.99
C ALA A 85 -25.76 11.88 2.29
N VAL A 86 -26.52 12.74 2.99
CA VAL A 86 -27.08 13.97 2.41
C VAL A 86 -26.10 15.13 2.45
N HIS A 87 -25.11 15.09 3.35
CA HIS A 87 -24.13 16.17 3.51
C HIS A 87 -23.30 16.38 2.23
N GLY A 88 -23.06 17.64 1.86
CA GLY A 88 -22.36 18.04 0.62
C GLY A 88 -20.96 17.45 0.44
N ALA A 89 -20.31 17.03 1.53
CA ALA A 89 -18.97 16.41 1.48
C ALA A 89 -18.98 14.95 0.97
N VAL A 90 -20.11 14.25 1.12
CA VAL A 90 -20.26 12.85 0.66
C VAL A 90 -21.19 12.74 -0.54
N SER A 91 -22.04 13.75 -0.77
CA SER A 91 -22.87 13.86 -1.95
C SER A 91 -22.15 14.58 -3.10
N VAL A 92 -22.77 14.58 -4.28
CA VAL A 92 -22.20 15.24 -5.46
C VAL A 92 -22.25 16.76 -5.26
N THR A 93 -21.08 17.38 -5.15
CA THR A 93 -20.96 18.83 -5.14
C THR A 93 -21.19 19.38 -6.56
N PRO A 94 -22.14 20.31 -6.77
CA PRO A 94 -22.38 20.89 -8.10
C PRO A 94 -21.09 21.52 -8.67
N PRO A 95 -20.76 21.25 -9.95
CA PRO A 95 -19.53 21.74 -10.54
C PRO A 95 -19.59 23.26 -10.73
N ALA A 96 -18.48 23.94 -10.45
CA ALA A 96 -18.37 25.37 -10.73
C ALA A 96 -18.35 25.63 -12.25
N PRO A 97 -18.79 26.82 -12.71
CA PRO A 97 -18.77 27.17 -14.13
C PRO A 97 -17.37 27.06 -14.76
N THR A 98 -16.32 27.43 -14.03
CA THR A 98 -14.93 27.33 -14.46
C THR A 98 -14.55 25.88 -14.76
N LEU A 99 -14.96 24.94 -13.90
CA LEU A 99 -14.75 23.50 -14.09
C LEU A 99 -15.47 23.00 -15.36
N LEU A 100 -16.71 23.44 -15.62
CA LEU A 100 -17.46 23.08 -16.84
C LEU A 100 -16.79 23.61 -18.12
N SER A 101 -16.14 24.77 -18.04
CA SER A 101 -15.41 25.38 -19.16
C SER A 101 -13.96 24.89 -19.32
N GLY A 102 -13.48 24.02 -18.41
CA GLY A 102 -12.09 23.56 -18.38
C GLY A 102 -11.08 24.66 -18.03
N GLN A 103 -11.53 25.80 -17.50
CA GLN A 103 -10.67 26.91 -17.11
C GLN A 103 -10.18 26.73 -15.67
N PRO A 104 -8.99 27.28 -15.34
CA PRO A 104 -8.54 27.34 -13.97
C PRO A 104 -9.56 28.09 -13.09
N TRP A 105 -9.58 27.76 -11.80
CA TRP A 105 -10.52 28.36 -10.86
C TRP A 105 -10.41 29.89 -10.79
N TYR A 106 -9.18 30.40 -10.93
CA TYR A 106 -8.92 31.83 -10.98
C TYR A 106 -8.15 32.22 -12.26
N PRO A 107 -8.44 33.38 -12.87
CA PRO A 107 -7.78 33.81 -14.10
C PRO A 107 -6.26 33.99 -13.99
N TRP A 108 -5.76 34.30 -12.78
CA TRP A 108 -4.34 34.55 -12.52
C TRP A 108 -3.51 33.26 -12.36
N TYR A 109 -4.13 32.07 -12.40
CA TYR A 109 -3.40 30.81 -12.53
C TYR A 109 -2.83 30.62 -13.94
N SER A 110 -3.47 31.17 -14.96
CA SER A 110 -2.95 31.17 -16.32
C SER A 110 -1.87 32.24 -16.47
N TRP A 111 -0.81 31.94 -17.22
CA TRP A 111 0.18 32.95 -17.60
C TRP A 111 -0.48 34.06 -18.42
N GLN A 112 -0.25 35.32 -18.03
CA GLN A 112 -0.72 36.49 -18.74
C GLN A 112 0.48 37.40 -18.99
N GLN A 113 0.75 37.74 -20.26
CA GLN A 113 1.84 38.66 -20.61
C GLN A 113 1.49 40.07 -20.13
N PRO A 114 2.28 40.68 -19.23
CA PRO A 114 2.04 42.05 -18.79
C PRO A 114 2.27 43.07 -19.92
N PRO A 115 1.66 44.26 -19.83
CA PRO A 115 1.83 45.29 -20.84
C PRO A 115 3.28 45.83 -20.88
N GLU A 116 3.77 46.10 -22.09
CA GLU A 116 5.16 46.50 -22.33
C GLU A 116 5.59 47.76 -21.56
N ARG A 117 4.64 48.66 -21.28
CA ARG A 117 4.88 49.86 -20.46
C ARG A 117 5.30 49.52 -19.03
N GLU A 118 4.70 48.48 -18.45
CA GLU A 118 5.02 48.02 -17.10
C GLU A 118 6.33 47.26 -17.09
N LEU A 119 6.56 46.40 -18.09
CA LEU A 119 7.85 45.73 -18.29
C LEU A 119 8.98 46.76 -18.42
N SER A 120 8.81 47.79 -19.25
CA SER A 120 9.76 48.91 -19.39
C SER A 120 10.04 49.63 -18.07
N ARG A 121 9.00 49.86 -17.25
CA ARG A 121 9.15 50.44 -15.92
C ARG A 121 9.99 49.55 -15.00
N LEU A 122 9.77 48.23 -15.01
CA LEU A 122 10.58 47.27 -14.24
C LEU A 122 12.02 47.18 -14.75
N ARG A 123 12.24 47.11 -16.07
CA ARG A 123 13.58 47.10 -16.67
C ARG A 123 14.39 48.33 -16.28
N ARG A 124 13.73 49.48 -16.14
CA ARG A 124 14.35 50.71 -15.61
C ARG A 124 14.62 50.67 -14.11
N LEU A 125 13.72 50.06 -13.33
CA LEU A 125 13.86 49.98 -11.87
C LEU A 125 15.01 49.05 -11.45
N TYR A 126 15.21 47.96 -12.19
CA TYR A 126 16.18 46.91 -11.88
C TYR A 126 17.36 46.87 -12.87
N GLN A 127 17.75 48.03 -13.42
CA GLN A 127 18.90 48.14 -14.34
C GLN A 127 20.16 47.54 -13.69
N GLY A 128 20.86 46.69 -14.45
CA GLY A 128 22.10 46.03 -14.01
C GLY A 128 21.92 44.72 -13.21
N ASN A 129 20.69 44.36 -12.81
CA ASN A 129 20.40 43.12 -12.07
C ASN A 129 19.22 42.33 -12.66
N LEU A 130 19.05 42.37 -13.99
CA LEU A 130 17.95 41.68 -14.68
C LEU A 130 18.40 40.34 -15.27
N LEU A 131 17.57 39.31 -15.14
CA LEU A 131 17.73 38.02 -15.83
C LEU A 131 17.02 38.06 -17.19
N GLU A 132 17.27 37.03 -18.01
CA GLU A 132 16.58 36.84 -19.29
C GLU A 132 15.06 36.64 -19.07
N GLU A 133 14.23 37.27 -19.91
CA GLU A 133 12.78 37.16 -19.82
C GLU A 133 12.33 35.76 -20.25
N SER A 134 11.61 35.07 -19.38
CA SER A 134 11.02 33.77 -19.70
C SER A 134 9.65 33.97 -20.35
N GLY A 135 9.40 33.26 -21.46
CA GLY A 135 8.11 33.24 -22.13
C GLY A 135 7.03 32.45 -21.35
N PRO A 136 5.84 32.28 -21.94
CA PRO A 136 4.79 31.46 -21.34
C PRO A 136 5.33 30.06 -21.02
N PRO A 137 5.01 29.50 -19.84
CA PRO A 137 5.40 28.14 -19.49
C PRO A 137 4.74 27.14 -20.46
N PRO A 138 5.36 25.97 -20.70
CA PRO A 138 4.76 24.94 -21.54
C PRO A 138 3.40 24.49 -20.96
N GLU A 139 2.41 24.29 -21.84
CA GLU A 139 1.04 23.92 -21.44
C GLU A 139 0.95 22.55 -20.75
N SER A 140 1.89 21.66 -21.08
CA SER A 140 2.04 20.34 -20.47
C SER A 140 3.44 20.17 -19.91
N MET A 141 3.54 19.36 -18.85
CA MET A 141 4.84 18.97 -18.33
C MET A 141 5.60 18.19 -19.42
N PRO A 142 6.86 18.55 -19.72
CA PRO A 142 7.66 17.80 -20.67
C PRO A 142 7.82 16.36 -20.20
N GLU A 143 7.37 15.41 -21.01
CA GLU A 143 7.59 13.99 -20.74
C GLU A 143 9.03 13.64 -21.11
N VAL A 144 9.83 13.24 -20.13
CA VAL A 144 11.18 12.72 -20.39
C VAL A 144 11.03 11.33 -21.01
N PRO A 145 11.58 11.05 -22.20
CA PRO A 145 11.54 9.72 -22.78
C PRO A 145 12.16 8.71 -21.81
N SER A 146 11.32 7.83 -21.28
CA SER A 146 11.78 6.68 -20.51
C SER A 146 12.44 5.73 -21.50
N THR A 147 13.77 5.71 -21.54
CA THR A 147 14.56 4.79 -22.38
C THR A 147 14.00 3.36 -22.25
N PRO A 148 13.50 2.72 -23.31
CA PRO A 148 13.18 1.30 -23.25
C PRO A 148 14.49 0.51 -23.05
N PRO A 149 14.49 -0.59 -22.26
CA PRO A 149 15.64 -1.47 -22.21
C PRO A 149 15.95 -1.94 -23.62
N ALA A 150 17.20 -1.74 -24.04
CA ALA A 150 17.71 -2.08 -25.35
C ALA A 150 17.19 -3.46 -25.81
N GLU A 151 16.67 -3.47 -27.04
CA GLU A 151 16.43 -4.66 -27.85
C GLU A 151 17.48 -5.74 -27.60
N ALA A 152 17.01 -6.88 -27.09
CA ALA A 152 17.64 -8.14 -27.38
C ALA A 152 17.44 -8.40 -28.89
N SER A 153 18.45 -8.07 -29.70
CA SER A 153 18.52 -8.55 -31.09
C SER A 153 18.94 -10.03 -31.15
N PRO A 154 18.49 -10.77 -32.17
CA PRO A 154 18.61 -12.22 -32.29
C PRO A 154 19.90 -12.68 -32.99
N GLU A 155 20.23 -13.97 -32.75
CA GLU A 155 20.99 -14.92 -33.58
C GLU A 155 22.29 -14.48 -34.29
N GLN A 156 23.40 -15.09 -33.86
CA GLN A 156 24.49 -15.49 -34.76
C GLN A 156 24.76 -16.99 -34.62
N THR A 157 24.33 -17.72 -35.63
CA THR A 157 24.73 -19.08 -35.99
C THR A 157 26.22 -19.07 -36.37
N GLY A 158 27.03 -19.89 -35.70
CA GLY A 158 28.46 -20.06 -36.01
C GLY A 158 28.89 -21.50 -35.76
N SER A 159 28.89 -22.29 -36.84
CA SER A 159 29.48 -23.63 -36.92
C SER A 159 30.97 -23.59 -36.61
N GLN A 160 31.49 -24.54 -35.82
CA GLN A 160 32.86 -25.05 -35.99
C GLN A 160 33.09 -26.40 -35.29
N SER A 161 33.79 -27.25 -36.02
CA SER A 161 34.01 -28.69 -35.87
C SER A 161 34.91 -29.12 -34.71
N ALA A 162 34.66 -30.33 -34.20
CA ALA A 162 35.66 -31.39 -33.99
C ALA A 162 34.95 -32.74 -33.95
#